data_AF-A0A352V574-F1
#
_entry.id   AF-A0A352V574-F1
#
_cell.length_a   1.000
_cell.length_b   1.000
_cell.length_c   1.000
_cell.angle_alpha   90.00
_cell.angle_beta   90.00
_cell.angle_gamma   90.00
#
_symmetry.space_group_name_H-M   'P 1'
#
loop_
_entity.id
_entity.type
_entity.pdbx_description
1 polymer ?
#
loop_
_entity_poly.entity_id
_entity_poly.type
_entity_poly.pdbx_seq_one_letter_code
_entity_poly.pdbx_strand_id
1 'polypeptide(L)'
;MGLTIGTVNTSGVEIKVVDTSVVFSGSIDCANPNEFLTPFLTELHDKIMKSGIKEIKFDIRKLSFLNSSGIKAIADWILKVDALDMSQKYTIVIMTSTEYKWQESSMSTLVYLGPGFIKKVSE
;
A
#
# COMPACT_ATOMS: atom_id res chain seq x y z
N MET A 1 -1.57 -12.81 15.62
CA MET A 1 -1.84 -13.41 14.30
C MET A 1 -1.26 -12.48 13.25
N GLY A 2 -0.26 -12.92 12.49
CA GLY A 2 0.30 -12.13 11.39
C GLY A 2 -0.53 -12.27 10.11
N LEU A 3 -0.43 -11.31 9.19
CA LEU A 3 -1.02 -11.45 7.86
C LEU A 3 -0.16 -12.43 7.06
N THR A 4 -0.79 -13.48 6.54
CA THR A 4 -0.17 -14.33 5.51
C THR A 4 -0.85 -14.02 4.18
N ILE A 5 -0.15 -13.32 3.29
CA ILE A 5 -0.56 -13.12 1.89
C ILE A 5 0.54 -13.73 1.03
N GLY A 6 0.16 -14.43 -0.04
CA GLY A 6 1.13 -15.01 -0.96
C GLY A 6 2.11 -13.95 -1.48
N THR A 7 3.36 -14.34 -1.70
CA THR A 7 4.33 -13.48 -2.36
C THR A 7 3.90 -13.29 -3.82
N VAL A 8 3.75 -12.04 -4.26
CA VAL A 8 3.50 -11.72 -5.66
C VAL A 8 4.83 -11.38 -6.30
N ASN A 9 5.19 -12.13 -7.36
CA ASN A 9 6.36 -11.84 -8.19
C ASN A 9 5.86 -11.66 -9.63
N THR A 10 5.85 -10.42 -10.09
CA THR A 10 5.39 -10.06 -11.43
C THR A 10 6.43 -9.15 -12.05
N SER A 11 6.97 -9.52 -13.21
CA SER A 11 7.83 -8.72 -14.11
C SER A 11 8.52 -7.49 -13.48
N GLY A 12 9.42 -7.73 -12.53
CA GLY A 12 10.26 -6.68 -11.93
C GLY A 12 9.81 -6.14 -10.58
N VAL A 13 8.67 -6.57 -10.03
CA VAL A 13 8.24 -6.26 -8.66
C VAL A 13 8.09 -7.52 -7.81
N GLU A 14 8.52 -7.41 -6.56
CA GLU A 14 8.28 -8.38 -5.50
C GLU A 14 7.45 -7.72 -4.40
N ILE A 15 6.36 -8.39 -3.98
CA ILE A 15 5.52 -7.98 -2.86
C ILE A 15 5.56 -9.07 -1.79
N LYS A 16 6.02 -8.71 -0.59
CA LYS A 16 6.10 -9.60 0.57
C LYS A 16 5.28 -9.06 1.72
N VAL A 17 4.58 -9.95 2.42
CA VAL A 17 3.87 -9.60 3.66
C VAL A 17 4.57 -10.26 4.83
N VAL A 18 5.07 -9.44 5.75
CA VAL A 18 5.76 -9.85 6.98
C VAL A 18 5.01 -9.21 8.14
N ASP A 19 4.31 -10.03 8.91
CA ASP A 19 3.43 -9.62 10.01
C ASP A 19 2.35 -8.61 9.60
N THR A 20 2.56 -7.32 9.91
CA THR A 20 1.69 -6.19 9.53
C THR A 20 2.36 -5.24 8.55
N SER A 21 3.45 -5.67 7.92
CA SER A 21 4.21 -4.89 6.94
C SER A 21 4.11 -5.52 5.55
N VAL A 22 3.69 -4.72 4.58
CA VAL A 22 3.70 -5.07 3.16
C VAL A 22 4.89 -4.37 2.51
N VAL A 23 5.87 -5.15 2.08
CA VAL A 23 7.12 -4.67 1.51
C VAL A 23 7.09 -4.84 0.00
N PHE A 24 7.26 -3.72 -0.70
CA PHE A 24 7.40 -3.65 -2.15
C PHE A 24 8.87 -3.47 -2.50
N SER A 25 9.37 -4.25 -3.46
CA SER A 25 10.74 -4.14 -3.95
C SER A 25 10.78 -4.29 -5.47
N GLY A 26 11.62 -3.50 -6.13
CA GLY A 26 11.77 -3.51 -7.59
C GLY A 26 11.06 -2.34 -8.26
N SER A 27 10.41 -2.57 -9.40
CA SER A 27 9.77 -1.53 -10.22
C SER A 27 8.42 -2.01 -10.76
N ILE A 28 7.41 -1.15 -10.72
CA ILE A 28 6.10 -1.38 -11.34
C ILE A 28 5.99 -0.50 -12.59
N ASP A 29 6.60 -0.97 -13.68
CA ASP A 29 6.61 -0.33 -15.01
C ASP A 29 5.85 -1.13 -16.08
N CYS A 30 4.90 -1.97 -15.66
CA CYS A 30 4.02 -2.67 -16.60
C CYS A 30 2.87 -1.76 -17.05
N ALA A 31 2.34 -2.02 -18.26
CA ALA A 31 1.20 -1.28 -18.81
C ALA A 31 -0.06 -1.36 -17.92
N ASN A 32 -0.31 -2.53 -17.31
CA ASN A 32 -1.52 -2.81 -16.54
C ASN A 32 -1.20 -3.27 -15.09
N PRO A 33 -0.67 -2.40 -14.22
CA PRO A 33 -0.33 -2.81 -12.85
C PRO A 33 -1.55 -3.20 -12.02
N ASN A 34 -2.73 -2.69 -12.40
CA ASN A 34 -3.98 -2.99 -11.74
C ASN A 34 -4.36 -4.48 -11.84
N GLU A 35 -3.87 -5.22 -12.83
CA GLU A 35 -4.13 -6.66 -12.97
C GLU A 35 -3.64 -7.47 -11.77
N PHE A 36 -2.56 -7.03 -11.10
CA PHE A 36 -2.06 -7.68 -9.88
C PHE A 36 -2.22 -6.80 -8.64
N LEU A 37 -2.08 -5.49 -8.75
CA LEU A 37 -2.07 -4.59 -7.58
C LEU A 37 -3.47 -4.44 -6.98
N THR A 38 -4.52 -4.30 -7.80
CA THR A 38 -5.90 -4.19 -7.32
C THR A 38 -6.39 -5.47 -6.61
N PRO A 39 -6.23 -6.69 -7.16
CA PRO A 39 -6.61 -7.90 -6.43
C PRO A 39 -5.77 -8.08 -5.17
N PHE A 40 -4.47 -7.76 -5.21
CA PHE A 40 -3.61 -7.80 -4.02
C PHE A 40 -4.11 -6.85 -2.91
N LEU A 41 -4.37 -5.58 -3.21
CA LEU A 41 -4.87 -4.60 -2.25
C LEU A 41 -6.26 -4.98 -1.71
N THR A 42 -7.10 -5.61 -2.54
CA THR A 42 -8.40 -6.12 -2.12
C THR A 42 -8.25 -7.27 -1.14
N GLU A 43 -7.40 -8.26 -1.45
CA GLU A 43 -7.12 -9.39 -0.55
C GLU A 43 -6.50 -8.93 0.77
N LEU A 44 -5.56 -7.97 0.71
CA LEU A 44 -4.94 -7.35 1.88
C LEU A 44 -6.00 -6.68 2.76
N HIS A 45 -6.86 -5.86 2.17
CA HIS A 45 -7.95 -5.20 2.89
C HIS A 45 -8.85 -6.22 3.59
N ASP A 46 -9.31 -7.26 2.88
CA ASP A 46 -10.21 -8.27 3.44
C ASP A 46 -9.55 -9.05 4.59
N LYS A 47 -8.24 -9.35 4.49
CA LYS A 47 -7.49 -10.01 5.56
C LYS A 47 -7.26 -9.12 6.77
N ILE A 48 -7.00 -7.83 6.58
CA ILE A 48 -6.92 -6.85 7.68
C ILE A 48 -8.25 -6.80 8.43
N MET A 49 -9.36 -6.70 7.70
CA MET A 49 -10.71 -6.66 8.26
C MET A 49 -11.03 -7.93 9.06
N LYS A 50 -10.75 -9.12 8.51
CA LYS A 50 -10.96 -10.40 9.18
C LYS A 50 -10.09 -10.58 10.43
N SER A 51 -8.87 -10.05 10.41
CA SER A 51 -7.89 -10.22 11.50
C SER A 51 -8.01 -9.14 12.59
N GLY A 52 -8.83 -8.11 12.37
CA GLY A 52 -8.98 -6.99 13.30
C GLY A 52 -7.72 -6.12 13.44
N ILE A 53 -6.83 -6.17 12.45
CA ILE A 53 -5.57 -5.42 12.48
C ILE A 53 -5.88 -3.92 12.38
N LYS A 54 -5.28 -3.14 13.29
CA LYS A 54 -5.53 -1.70 13.40
C LYS A 54 -4.49 -0.84 12.71
N GLU A 55 -3.36 -1.42 12.31
CA GLU A 55 -2.29 -0.72 11.62
C GLU A 55 -1.59 -1.64 10.62
N ILE A 56 -1.37 -1.14 9.42
CA ILE A 56 -0.56 -1.78 8.38
C ILE A 56 0.56 -0.83 7.94
N LYS A 57 1.77 -1.36 7.79
CA LYS A 57 2.89 -0.65 7.19
C LYS A 57 2.95 -0.99 5.71
N PHE A 58 2.94 0.04 4.87
CA PHE A 58 3.04 -0.07 3.42
C PHE A 58 4.42 0.45 3.02
N ASP A 59 5.40 -0.47 2.96
CA ASP A 59 6.80 -0.16 2.76
C ASP A 59 7.16 -0.18 1.28
N ILE A 60 7.31 1.01 0.71
CA ILE A 60 7.70 1.21 -0.68
C ILE A 60 9.14 1.70 -0.82
N ARG A 61 9.95 1.69 0.25
CA ARG A 61 11.33 2.24 0.23
C ARG A 61 12.20 1.60 -0.85
N LYS A 62 11.95 0.34 -1.21
CA LYS A 62 12.68 -0.41 -2.24
C LYS A 62 11.94 -0.47 -3.60
N LEU A 63 10.84 0.25 -3.75
CA LEU A 63 10.11 0.37 -5.00
C LEU A 63 10.64 1.59 -5.77
N SER A 64 11.43 1.34 -6.80
CA SER A 64 12.10 2.39 -7.57
C SER A 64 11.14 3.18 -8.46
N PHE A 65 10.04 2.56 -8.90
CA PHE A 65 9.07 3.20 -9.78
C PHE A 65 7.65 2.64 -9.60
N LEU A 66 6.68 3.54 -9.71
CA LEU A 66 5.25 3.27 -9.77
C LEU A 66 4.61 4.29 -10.69
N ASN A 67 3.94 3.83 -11.74
CA ASN A 67 3.22 4.72 -12.65
C ASN A 67 1.90 5.24 -12.05
N SER A 68 1.20 6.10 -12.80
CA SER A 68 -0.04 6.75 -12.37
C SER A 68 -1.20 5.78 -12.11
N SER A 69 -1.30 4.68 -12.87
CA SER A 69 -2.35 3.68 -12.64
C SER A 69 -2.12 2.92 -11.33
N GLY A 70 -0.86 2.61 -10.99
CA GLY A 70 -0.50 2.06 -9.69
C GLY A 70 -0.79 3.00 -8.52
N ILE A 71 -0.45 4.29 -8.66
CA ILE A 71 -0.80 5.31 -7.63
C ILE A 71 -2.32 5.40 -7.45
N LYS A 72 -3.09 5.37 -8.55
CA LYS A 72 -4.55 5.35 -8.50
C LYS A 72 -5.09 4.13 -7.74
N ALA A 73 -4.53 2.94 -7.93
CA ALA A 73 -4.96 1.75 -7.20
C ALA A 73 -4.77 1.91 -5.67
N ILE A 74 -3.68 2.57 -5.25
CA ILE A 74 -3.45 2.89 -3.83
C ILE A 74 -4.47 3.92 -3.34
N ALA A 75 -4.76 4.96 -4.14
CA ALA A 75 -5.77 5.96 -3.81
C ALA A 75 -7.16 5.33 -3.63
N ASP A 76 -7.57 4.45 -4.55
CA ASP A 76 -8.85 3.73 -4.49
C ASP A 76 -8.93 2.86 -3.21
N TRP A 77 -7.83 2.24 -2.80
CA TRP A 77 -7.75 1.50 -1.54
C TRP A 77 -7.90 2.41 -0.32
N ILE A 78 -7.26 3.58 -0.29
CA ILE A 78 -7.39 4.55 0.80
C ILE A 78 -8.84 5.03 0.93
N LEU A 79 -9.49 5.36 -0.18
CA LEU A 79 -10.90 5.76 -0.20
C LEU A 79 -11.81 4.63 0.29
N LYS A 80 -11.50 3.37 -0.03
CA LYS A 80 -12.22 2.21 0.50
C LYS A 80 -12.10 2.11 2.03
N VAL A 81 -10.94 2.43 2.60
CA VAL A 81 -10.75 2.49 4.06
C VAL A 81 -11.48 3.69 4.66
N ASP A 82 -11.49 4.84 3.98
CA ASP A 82 -12.21 6.02 4.47
C ASP A 82 -13.73 5.82 4.54
N ALA A 83 -14.28 5.00 3.64
CA ALA A 83 -15.70 4.65 3.63
C ALA A 83 -16.12 3.68 4.75
N LEU A 84 -15.18 3.11 5.51
CA LEU A 84 -15.50 2.21 6.62
C LEU A 84 -16.03 2.96 7.84
N ASP A 85 -16.81 2.25 8.66
CA ASP A 85 -17.19 2.74 9.99
C ASP A 85 -15.95 2.96 10.88
N MET A 86 -16.03 3.92 11.81
CA MET A 86 -14.90 4.26 12.69
C MET A 86 -14.37 3.05 13.49
N SER A 87 -15.22 2.10 13.85
CA SER A 87 -14.83 0.87 14.57
C SER A 87 -14.02 -0.10 13.71
N GLN A 88 -14.16 0.00 12.39
CA GLN A 88 -13.54 -0.87 11.39
C GLN A 88 -12.33 -0.24 10.69
N LYS A 89 -12.23 1.09 10.67
CA LYS A 89 -11.06 1.79 10.12
C LYS A 89 -9.76 1.30 10.76
N TYR A 90 -8.73 1.24 9.92
CA TYR A 90 -7.36 0.92 10.31
C TYR A 90 -6.40 1.97 9.74
N THR A 91 -5.23 2.07 10.38
CA THR A 91 -4.20 3.01 10.00
C THR A 91 -3.31 2.44 8.90
N ILE A 92 -3.02 3.23 7.87
CA ILE A 92 -2.05 2.92 6.83
C ILE A 92 -0.80 3.79 7.08
N VAL A 93 0.34 3.16 7.34
CA VAL A 93 1.64 3.84 7.50
C VAL A 93 2.47 3.60 6.24
N ILE A 94 2.54 4.59 5.37
CA ILE A 94 3.35 4.54 4.15
C ILE A 94 4.81 4.85 4.50
N MET A 95 5.70 3.88 4.30
CA MET A 95 7.14 4.07 4.48
C MET A 95 7.77 4.39 3.13
N THR A 96 8.41 5.56 3.07
CA THR A 96 9.00 6.14 1.85
C THR A 96 10.49 6.33 2.03
N SER A 97 11.23 6.31 0.92
CA SER A 97 12.65 6.64 0.87
C SER A 97 12.85 8.00 0.20
N THR A 98 13.81 8.77 0.72
CA THR A 98 14.25 10.03 0.09
C THR A 98 14.97 9.83 -1.25
N GLU A 99 15.35 8.60 -1.59
CA GLU A 99 16.02 8.23 -2.85
C GLU A 99 15.11 8.46 -4.07
N TYR A 100 13.81 8.21 -3.94
CA TYR A 100 12.86 8.23 -5.06
C TYR A 100 11.87 9.39 -4.94
N LYS A 101 12.10 10.46 -5.70
CA LYS A 101 11.28 11.70 -5.65
C LYS A 101 9.78 11.48 -5.78
N TRP A 102 9.35 10.48 -6.57
CA TRP A 102 7.93 10.20 -6.77
C TRP A 102 7.25 9.69 -5.49
N GLN A 103 7.99 9.00 -4.62
CA GLN A 103 7.45 8.50 -3.35
C GLN A 103 7.08 9.67 -2.45
N GLU A 104 7.95 10.68 -2.36
CA GLU A 104 7.68 11.87 -1.58
C GLU A 104 6.49 12.65 -2.14
N SER A 105 6.52 12.98 -3.42
CA SER A 105 5.48 13.81 -4.03
C SER A 105 4.12 13.11 -4.05
N SER A 106 4.08 11.87 -4.53
CA SER A 106 2.82 11.14 -4.75
C SER A 106 2.21 10.68 -3.44
N MET A 107 3.01 10.12 -2.52
CA MET A 107 2.46 9.63 -1.24
C MET A 107 2.03 10.78 -0.34
N SER A 108 2.68 11.94 -0.40
CA SER A 108 2.20 13.14 0.31
C SER A 108 0.81 13.55 -0.15
N THR A 109 0.53 13.49 -1.46
CA THR A 109 -0.83 13.74 -1.98
C THR A 109 -1.83 12.73 -1.45
N LEU A 110 -1.47 11.44 -1.43
CA LEU A 110 -2.36 10.40 -0.90
C LEU A 110 -2.66 10.58 0.59
N VAL A 111 -1.74 11.13 1.37
CA VAL A 111 -1.98 11.40 2.81
C VAL A 111 -3.15 12.37 3.02
N TYR A 112 -3.37 13.32 2.11
CA TYR A 112 -4.50 14.25 2.19
C TYR A 112 -5.86 13.57 2.02
N LEU A 113 -5.93 12.37 1.43
CA LEU A 113 -7.18 11.64 1.24
C LEU A 113 -7.73 11.04 2.54
N GLY A 114 -6.92 10.92 3.59
CA GLY A 114 -7.34 10.25 4.83
C GLY A 114 -6.58 10.67 6.09
N PRO A 115 -6.40 11.97 6.37
CA PRO A 115 -5.42 12.49 7.34
C PRO A 115 -5.55 11.93 8.78
N GLY A 116 -6.70 11.35 9.15
CA GLY A 116 -6.91 10.70 10.45
C GLY A 116 -6.42 9.25 10.54
N PHE A 117 -6.22 8.56 9.41
CA PHE A 117 -5.88 7.13 9.38
C PHE A 117 -4.78 6.79 8.36
N ILE A 118 -4.24 7.76 7.63
CA ILE A 118 -3.04 7.57 6.81
C ILE A 118 -1.90 8.41 7.34
N LYS A 119 -0.70 7.83 7.38
CA LYS A 119 0.53 8.50 7.81
C LYS A 119 1.63 8.17 6.81
N LYS A 120 2.52 9.12 6.59
CA LYS A 120 3.77 8.89 5.85
C LYS A 120 4.94 8.99 6.82
N VAL A 121 5.86 8.04 6.71
CA VAL A 121 7.16 8.05 7.39
C VAL A 121 8.22 8.01 6.30
N SER A 122 9.21 8.89 6.39
CA SER A 122 10.31 8.98 5.43
C SER A 122 11.60 8.65 6.15
N GLU A 123 12.37 7.72 5.60
CA GLU A 123 13.68 7.28 6.09
C GLU A 123 14.75 7.37 4.99
#